data_AF-A0A536Z5C5-F1
#
_entry.id   AF-A0A536Z5C5-F1
#
_cell.length_a   1.000
_cell.length_b   1.000
_cell.length_c   1.000
_cell.angle_alpha   90.00
_cell.angle_beta   90.00
_cell.angle_gamma   90.00
#
_symmetry.space_group_name_H-M   'P 1'
#
loop_
_entity.id
_entity.type
_entity.pdbx_description
1 polymer ?
#
loop_
_entity_poly.entity_id
_entity_poly.type
_entity_poly.pdbx_seq_one_letter_code
_entity_poly.pdbx_strand_id
1 'polypeptide(L)'
;ACLNQSHKLRRPLFAAWLSALRIRDDVVLWLLAGHPRMQQNLRAEAERAGVDPGRLIFARPIAQDAHIARLACADLALDTLPYGAHTTGCDALWAGVPMLTCRGATFAGRVGASLLNAAGLPELITDSPEAYAARLLDLVS
;
A
#
# COMPACT_ATOMS: atom_id res chain seq x y z
N ALA A 1 4.57 2.20 -0.04
CA ALA A 1 4.11 2.37 -1.44
C ALA A 1 2.93 1.43 -1.74
N CYS A 2 1.86 1.92 -2.37
CA CYS A 2 0.77 1.11 -2.90
C CYS A 2 0.61 1.41 -4.40
N LEU A 3 1.29 0.64 -5.25
CA LEU A 3 1.24 0.80 -6.71
C LEU A 3 0.15 -0.05 -7.38
N ASN A 4 -0.94 -0.29 -6.64
CA ASN A 4 -2.13 -0.98 -7.12
C ASN A 4 -3.02 -0.08 -7.97
N GLN A 5 -3.90 -0.70 -8.76
CA GLN A 5 -4.95 0.00 -9.49
C GLN A 5 -5.90 0.73 -8.53
N SER A 6 -6.31 1.94 -8.91
CA SER A 6 -7.07 2.85 -8.03
C SER A 6 -8.39 2.27 -7.51
N HIS A 7 -9.09 1.44 -8.30
CA HIS A 7 -10.36 0.82 -7.90
C HIS A 7 -10.22 -0.21 -6.76
N LYS A 8 -8.99 -0.64 -6.44
CA LYS A 8 -8.70 -1.52 -5.29
C LYS A 8 -8.56 -0.74 -3.98
N LEU A 9 -8.36 0.58 -4.04
CA LEU A 9 -8.24 1.42 -2.86
C LEU A 9 -9.60 1.52 -2.16
N ARG A 10 -9.64 1.18 -0.87
CA ARG A 10 -10.83 1.25 -0.03
C ARG A 10 -10.54 2.04 1.23
N ARG A 11 -11.60 2.68 1.74
CA ARG A 11 -11.51 3.62 2.89
C ARG A 11 -10.83 3.02 4.12
N PRO A 12 -11.12 1.78 4.58
CA PRO A 12 -10.54 1.29 5.83
C PRO A 12 -9.01 1.27 5.83
N LEU A 13 -8.39 0.71 4.78
CA LEU A 13 -6.93 0.66 4.69
C LEU A 13 -6.33 2.02 4.37
N PHE A 14 -6.98 2.81 3.51
CA PHE A 14 -6.51 4.17 3.23
C PHE A 14 -6.49 5.05 4.49
N ALA A 15 -7.51 4.93 5.36
CA ALA A 15 -7.54 5.61 6.65
C ALA A 15 -6.40 5.19 7.57
N ALA A 16 -6.04 3.89 7.59
CA ALA A 16 -4.87 3.41 8.32
C ALA A 16 -3.57 4.06 7.82
N TRP A 17 -3.41 4.20 6.50
CA TRP A 17 -2.23 4.85 5.92
C TRP A 17 -2.17 6.34 6.26
N LEU A 18 -3.31 7.04 6.21
CA LEU A 18 -3.38 8.45 6.65
C LEU A 18 -3.08 8.60 8.14
N SER A 19 -3.52 7.66 8.98
CA SER A 19 -3.17 7.67 10.41
C SER A 19 -1.66 7.55 10.64
N ALA A 20 -0.98 6.67 9.89
CA ALA A 20 0.46 6.53 9.95
C ALA A 20 1.19 7.81 9.48
N LEU A 21 0.75 8.39 8.36
CA LEU A 21 1.27 9.69 7.89
C LEU A 21 1.04 10.81 8.91
N ARG A 22 -0.07 10.83 9.65
CA ARG A 22 -0.32 11.88 10.65
C ARG A 22 0.66 11.80 11.84
N ILE A 23 1.13 10.60 12.18
CA ILE A 23 2.02 10.36 13.32
C ILE A 23 3.50 10.60 12.96
N ARG A 24 3.87 10.35 11.70
CA ARG A 24 5.24 10.46 11.20
C ARG A 24 5.32 11.55 10.15
N ASP A 25 6.15 12.57 10.29
CA ASP A 25 6.29 13.64 9.28
C ASP A 25 7.30 13.32 8.17
N ASP A 26 8.17 12.35 8.39
CA ASP A 26 9.23 11.89 7.49
C ASP A 26 8.79 10.83 6.47
N VAL A 27 7.57 10.30 6.59
CA VAL A 27 7.03 9.26 5.69
C VAL A 27 6.27 9.89 4.52
N VAL A 28 6.30 9.27 3.34
CA VAL A 28 5.42 9.63 2.22
C VAL A 28 4.62 8.42 1.74
N LEU A 29 3.42 8.66 1.22
CA LEU A 29 2.60 7.62 0.61
C LEU A 29 2.71 7.69 -0.90
N TRP A 30 3.38 6.68 -1.46
CA TRP A 30 3.55 6.55 -2.89
C TRP A 30 2.45 5.71 -3.53
N LEU A 31 1.67 6.29 -4.44
CA LEU A 31 0.53 5.68 -5.11
C LEU A 31 0.74 5.64 -6.63
N LEU A 32 0.14 4.67 -7.32
CA LEU A 32 0.11 4.70 -8.79
C LEU A 32 -0.79 5.86 -9.26
N ALA A 33 -0.27 6.69 -10.17
CA ALA A 33 -1.01 7.78 -10.77
C ALA A 33 -2.17 7.22 -11.61
N GLY A 34 -3.38 7.47 -11.15
CA GLY A 34 -4.61 7.23 -11.91
C GLY A 34 -5.15 8.50 -12.55
N HIS A 35 -6.45 8.48 -12.84
CA HIS A 35 -7.19 9.63 -13.36
C HIS A 35 -7.00 10.88 -12.46
N PRO A 36 -6.85 12.11 -13.01
CA PRO A 36 -6.61 13.32 -12.20
C PRO A 36 -7.62 13.55 -11.07
N ARG A 37 -8.92 13.28 -11.33
CA ARG A 37 -9.98 13.33 -10.31
C ARG A 37 -9.73 12.40 -9.12
N MET A 38 -9.17 11.20 -9.34
CA MET A 38 -8.81 10.29 -8.25
C MET A 38 -7.70 10.89 -7.39
N GLN A 39 -6.68 11.48 -8.00
CA GLN A 39 -5.59 12.12 -7.28
C GLN A 39 -6.10 13.30 -6.43
N GLN A 40 -6.97 14.14 -7.00
CA GLN A 40 -7.63 15.24 -6.30
C GLN A 40 -8.45 14.75 -5.10
N ASN A 41 -9.27 13.69 -5.29
CA ASN A 41 -10.07 13.13 -4.22
C ASN A 41 -9.23 12.57 -3.07
N LEU A 42 -8.12 11.89 -3.38
CA LEU A 42 -7.22 11.34 -2.35
C LEU A 42 -6.47 12.44 -1.61
N ARG A 43 -6.04 13.50 -2.30
CA ARG A 43 -5.45 14.70 -1.68
C ARG A 43 -6.44 15.40 -0.73
N ALA A 44 -7.69 15.59 -1.17
CA ALA A 44 -8.74 16.19 -0.34
C ALA A 44 -9.12 15.30 0.87
N GLU A 45 -8.99 13.98 0.76
CA GLU A 45 -9.17 13.07 1.90
C GLU A 45 -8.00 13.17 2.89
N ALA A 46 -6.76 13.25 2.40
CA ALA A 46 -5.58 13.46 3.23
C ALA A 46 -5.70 14.78 4.02
N GLU A 47 -6.08 15.86 3.35
CA GLU A 47 -6.30 17.18 3.97
C GLU A 47 -7.36 17.11 5.08
N ARG A 48 -8.51 16.47 4.81
CA ARG A 48 -9.57 16.25 5.81
C ARG A 48 -9.12 15.41 7.00
N ALA A 49 -8.11 14.55 6.83
CA ALA A 49 -7.52 13.77 7.90
C ALA A 49 -6.37 14.49 8.63
N GLY A 50 -6.06 15.75 8.27
CA GLY A 50 -4.97 16.52 8.86
C GLY A 50 -3.58 16.09 8.37
N VAL A 51 -3.49 15.49 7.18
CA VAL A 51 -2.23 15.10 6.53
C VAL A 51 -1.96 16.04 5.37
N ASP A 52 -0.74 16.57 5.27
CA ASP A 52 -0.32 17.38 4.11
C ASP A 52 -0.54 16.59 2.80
N PRO A 53 -1.39 17.08 1.89
CA PRO A 53 -1.60 16.44 0.60
C PRO A 53 -0.31 16.27 -0.20
N GLY A 54 0.69 17.11 0.00
CA GLY A 54 2.03 17.02 -0.61
C GLY A 54 2.73 15.68 -0.37
N ARG A 55 2.40 14.99 0.72
CA ARG A 55 2.96 13.69 1.09
C ARG A 55 2.34 12.50 0.35
N LEU A 56 1.31 12.73 -0.45
CA LEU A 56 0.80 11.76 -1.42
C LEU A 56 1.52 11.96 -2.76
N ILE A 57 2.45 11.07 -3.05
CA ILE A 57 3.24 11.07 -4.29
C ILE A 57 2.56 10.14 -5.30
N PHE A 58 2.36 10.62 -6.53
CA PHE A 58 1.70 9.84 -7.59
C PHE A 58 2.71 9.43 -8.66
N ALA A 59 3.04 8.15 -8.69
CA ALA A 59 3.97 7.55 -9.64
C ALA A 59 3.31 7.36 -11.01
N ARG A 60 3.86 7.98 -12.06
CA ARG A 60 3.39 7.72 -13.43
C ARG A 60 3.63 6.24 -13.84
N PRO A 61 2.80 5.67 -14.73
CA PRO A 61 3.11 4.40 -15.37
C PRO A 61 4.43 4.49 -16.15
N ILE A 62 5.24 3.44 -16.05
CA ILE A 62 6.53 3.31 -16.74
C ILE A 62 6.70 1.85 -17.20
N ALA A 63 7.73 1.58 -18.00
CA ALA A 63 8.06 0.21 -18.41
C ALA A 63 8.35 -0.69 -17.19
N GLN A 64 8.15 -2.00 -17.34
CA GLN A 64 8.15 -2.96 -16.23
C GLN A 64 9.51 -3.03 -15.51
N ASP A 65 10.60 -3.04 -16.25
CA ASP A 65 11.97 -3.01 -15.72
C ASP A 65 12.22 -1.77 -14.85
N ALA A 66 11.85 -0.60 -15.36
CA ALA A 66 11.93 0.67 -14.64
C ALA A 66 10.95 0.70 -13.45
N HIS A 67 9.80 0.03 -13.53
CA HIS A 67 8.84 -0.11 -12.44
C HIS A 67 9.43 -0.90 -11.27
N ILE A 68 10.04 -2.06 -11.54
CA ILE A 68 10.70 -2.89 -10.53
C ILE A 68 11.88 -2.14 -9.91
N ALA A 69 12.74 -1.52 -10.73
CA ALA A 69 13.88 -0.73 -10.24
C ALA A 69 13.42 0.43 -9.33
N ARG A 70 12.32 1.08 -9.70
CA ARG A 70 11.72 2.15 -8.90
C ARG A 70 11.10 1.63 -7.60
N LEU A 71 10.47 0.45 -7.63
CA LEU A 71 9.89 -0.16 -6.43
C LEU A 71 10.94 -0.37 -5.35
N ALA A 72 12.18 -0.73 -5.70
CA ALA A 72 13.28 -0.91 -4.75
C ALA A 72 13.60 0.36 -3.91
N CYS A 73 13.09 1.53 -4.30
CA CYS A 73 13.19 2.76 -3.50
C CYS A 73 12.11 2.88 -2.41
N ALA A 74 11.19 1.92 -2.30
CA ALA A 74 10.14 1.92 -1.28
C ALA A 74 10.57 1.08 -0.07
N ASP A 75 10.32 1.58 1.13
CA ASP A 75 10.65 0.86 2.38
C ASP A 75 9.67 -0.28 2.68
N LEU A 76 8.39 -0.08 2.31
CA LEU A 76 7.31 -1.02 2.57
C LEU A 76 6.26 -0.94 1.47
N ALA A 77 5.86 -2.09 0.91
CA ALA A 77 4.71 -2.20 0.02
C ALA A 77 3.42 -2.41 0.82
N LEU A 78 2.35 -1.71 0.45
CA LEU A 78 1.06 -1.75 1.11
C LEU A 78 0.03 -2.41 0.21
N ASP A 79 -0.53 -3.52 0.69
CA ASP A 79 -1.59 -4.25 -0.01
C ASP A 79 -2.99 -3.63 0.23
N THR A 80 -3.96 -4.01 -0.60
CA THR A 80 -5.36 -3.58 -0.56
C THR A 80 -6.32 -4.71 -0.18
N LEU A 81 -7.53 -4.36 0.30
CA LEU A 81 -8.60 -5.30 0.66
C LEU A 81 -9.94 -4.70 0.17
N PRO A 82 -10.92 -5.49 -0.35
CA PRO A 82 -11.01 -6.95 -0.42
C PRO A 82 -10.29 -7.61 -1.59
N TYR A 83 -9.74 -6.80 -2.51
CA TYR A 83 -8.99 -7.28 -3.66
C TYR A 83 -7.52 -6.93 -3.46
N GLY A 84 -6.71 -7.95 -3.18
CA GLY A 84 -5.29 -7.80 -2.91
C GLY A 84 -4.43 -7.56 -4.15
N ALA A 85 -3.15 -7.37 -3.87
CA ALA A 85 -2.06 -7.36 -4.80
C ALA A 85 -1.92 -8.77 -5.37
N HIS A 86 -1.67 -8.80 -6.67
CA HIS A 86 -1.39 -10.04 -7.39
C HIS A 86 -0.01 -9.84 -7.99
N THR A 87 0.08 -9.45 -9.26
CA THR A 87 1.35 -9.13 -9.93
C THR A 87 2.14 -8.04 -9.21
N THR A 88 1.47 -6.97 -8.77
CA THR A 88 2.10 -5.87 -8.02
C THR A 88 2.72 -6.31 -6.69
N GLY A 89 2.20 -7.38 -6.07
CA GLY A 89 2.76 -7.96 -4.85
C GLY A 89 4.02 -8.77 -5.16
N CYS A 90 3.98 -9.56 -6.24
CA CYS A 90 5.18 -10.24 -6.75
C CYS A 90 6.28 -9.25 -7.12
N ASP A 91 5.95 -8.15 -7.80
CA ASP A 91 6.90 -7.13 -8.22
C ASP A 91 7.60 -6.48 -7.02
N ALA A 92 6.84 -6.19 -5.94
CA ALA A 92 7.41 -5.64 -4.71
C ALA A 92 8.40 -6.63 -4.07
N LEU A 93 8.01 -7.89 -3.90
CA LEU A 93 8.87 -8.92 -3.32
C LEU A 93 10.10 -9.19 -4.20
N TRP A 94 9.94 -9.19 -5.52
CA TRP A 94 11.05 -9.34 -6.47
C TRP A 94 12.04 -8.17 -6.39
N ALA A 95 11.55 -6.96 -6.14
CA ALA A 95 12.38 -5.77 -5.90
C ALA A 95 13.03 -5.75 -4.50
N GLY A 96 12.83 -6.78 -3.67
CA GLY A 96 13.36 -6.84 -2.30
C GLY A 96 12.59 -6.00 -1.28
N VAL A 97 11.37 -5.55 -1.63
CA VAL A 97 10.55 -4.70 -0.77
C VAL A 97 9.56 -5.56 0.03
N PRO A 98 9.58 -5.52 1.37
CA PRO A 98 8.60 -6.24 2.17
C PRO A 98 7.19 -5.70 1.90
N MET A 99 6.18 -6.56 2.00
CA MET A 99 4.79 -6.18 1.76
C MET A 99 3.92 -6.48 2.97
N LEU A 100 3.14 -5.50 3.44
CA LEU A 100 2.11 -5.69 4.47
C LEU A 100 0.75 -5.97 3.82
N THR A 101 0.09 -7.06 4.22
CA THR A 101 -1.24 -7.45 3.71
C THR A 101 -2.24 -7.75 4.81
N CYS A 102 -3.53 -7.60 4.49
CA CYS A 102 -4.63 -8.06 5.31
C CYS A 102 -5.35 -9.19 4.59
N ARG A 103 -5.41 -10.38 5.21
CA ARG A 103 -6.07 -11.56 4.66
C ARG A 103 -7.59 -11.34 4.59
N GLY A 104 -8.13 -11.43 3.38
CA GLY A 104 -9.57 -11.38 3.13
C GLY A 104 -10.26 -12.76 3.18
N ALA A 105 -11.59 -12.74 3.10
CA ALA A 105 -12.42 -13.94 3.10
C ALA A 105 -12.56 -14.61 1.71
N THR A 106 -12.15 -13.94 0.63
CA THR A 106 -12.26 -14.44 -0.74
C THR A 106 -10.90 -14.79 -1.32
N PHE A 107 -10.88 -15.54 -2.43
CA PHE A 107 -9.64 -15.82 -3.17
C PHE A 107 -8.86 -14.54 -3.49
N ALA A 108 -9.54 -13.54 -4.07
CA ALA A 108 -8.91 -12.27 -4.45
C ALA A 108 -8.33 -11.48 -3.26
N GLY A 109 -8.86 -11.68 -2.05
CA GLY A 109 -8.34 -11.09 -0.82
C GLY A 109 -7.26 -11.92 -0.12
N ARG A 110 -6.93 -13.12 -0.62
CA ARG A 110 -5.94 -14.02 -0.02
C ARG A 110 -4.63 -14.12 -0.81
N VAL A 111 -4.55 -13.52 -2.01
CA VAL A 111 -3.37 -13.64 -2.86
C VAL A 111 -2.13 -13.03 -2.19
N GLY A 112 -2.24 -11.82 -1.63
CA GLY A 112 -1.12 -11.21 -0.89
C GLY A 112 -0.62 -12.09 0.26
N ALA A 113 -1.53 -12.66 1.05
CA ALA A 113 -1.18 -13.59 2.12
C ALA A 113 -0.49 -14.87 1.60
N SER A 114 -0.94 -15.39 0.45
CA SER A 114 -0.29 -16.55 -0.19
C SER A 114 1.13 -16.24 -0.65
N LEU A 115 1.36 -15.05 -1.22
CA LEU A 115 2.68 -14.61 -1.67
C LEU A 115 3.65 -14.50 -0.49
N LEU A 116 3.22 -13.90 0.61
CA LEU A 116 4.06 -13.75 1.81
C LEU A 116 4.40 -15.08 2.47
N ASN A 117 3.45 -16.03 2.52
CA ASN A 117 3.77 -17.39 2.99
C ASN A 117 4.82 -18.06 2.09
N ALA A 118 4.68 -17.94 0.78
CA ALA A 118 5.65 -18.50 -0.17
C ALA A 118 7.04 -17.84 -0.07
N ALA A 119 7.08 -16.54 0.27
CA ALA A 119 8.29 -15.78 0.50
C ALA A 119 8.89 -15.97 1.91
N GLY A 120 8.23 -16.72 2.80
CA GLY A 120 8.70 -16.94 4.16
C GLY A 120 8.53 -15.74 5.11
N LEU A 121 7.56 -14.86 4.86
CA LEU A 121 7.28 -13.64 5.63
C LEU A 121 5.86 -13.62 6.24
N PRO A 122 5.42 -14.67 6.98
CA PRO A 122 4.06 -14.74 7.51
C PRO A 122 3.73 -13.64 8.53
N GLU A 123 4.72 -13.03 9.18
CA GLU A 123 4.60 -11.94 10.15
C GLU A 123 4.14 -10.59 9.55
N LEU A 124 4.06 -10.51 8.23
CA LEU A 124 3.51 -9.37 7.49
C LEU A 124 2.07 -9.61 7.01
N ILE A 125 1.43 -10.70 7.47
CA ILE A 125 0.03 -11.02 7.21
C ILE A 125 -0.81 -10.66 8.44
N THR A 126 -1.80 -9.81 8.26
CA THR A 126 -2.79 -9.47 9.30
C THR A 126 -4.17 -10.03 8.95
N ASP A 127 -5.05 -10.11 9.96
CA ASP A 127 -6.37 -10.74 9.83
C ASP A 127 -7.56 -9.78 9.96
N SER A 128 -7.29 -8.50 10.20
CA SER A 128 -8.32 -7.46 10.21
C SER A 128 -7.72 -6.09 9.83
N PRO A 129 -8.56 -5.13 9.38
CA PRO A 129 -8.12 -3.76 9.15
C PRO A 129 -7.51 -3.09 10.38
N GLU A 130 -7.98 -3.42 11.58
CA GLU A 130 -7.46 -2.90 12.85
C GLU A 130 -6.06 -3.46 13.13
N ALA A 131 -5.88 -4.78 12.99
CA ALA A 131 -4.57 -5.42 13.11
C ALA A 131 -3.58 -4.92 12.04
N TYR A 132 -4.07 -4.68 10.81
CA TYR A 132 -3.29 -4.06 9.74
C TYR A 132 -2.80 -2.67 10.13
N ALA A 133 -3.69 -1.82 10.67
CA ALA A 133 -3.35 -0.46 11.07
C ALA A 133 -2.32 -0.45 12.20
N ALA A 134 -2.48 -1.29 13.22
CA ALA A 134 -1.51 -1.43 14.30
C ALA A 134 -0.15 -1.90 13.76
N ARG A 135 -0.15 -2.95 12.95
CA ARG A 135 1.09 -3.49 12.37
C ARG A 135 1.80 -2.48 11.46
N LEU A 136 1.04 -1.69 10.70
CA LEU A 136 1.62 -0.61 9.89
C LEU A 136 2.35 0.39 10.77
N LEU A 137 1.75 0.83 11.87
CA LEU A 137 2.36 1.79 12.79
C LEU A 137 3.66 1.24 13.39
N ASP A 138 3.67 -0.03 13.79
CA ASP A 138 4.89 -0.68 14.31
C ASP A 138 6.02 -0.71 13.27
N LEU A 139 5.69 -0.93 11.99
CA LEU A 139 6.66 -1.01 10.90
C LEU A 139 7.17 0.37 10.43
N VAL A 140 6.40 1.43 10.68
CA VAL A 140 6.80 2.81 10.38
C VAL A 140 7.20 3.60 11.64
N SER A 141 7.49 2.91 12.74
CA SER A 141 8.02 3.49 13.98
C SER A 141 9.53 3.69 13.95
#